data_AF-A0A224YI25-F1
#
_entry.id   AF-A0A224YI25-F1
#
_cell.length_a   1.000
_cell.length_b   1.000
_cell.length_c   1.000
_cell.angle_alpha   90.00
_cell.angle_beta   90.00
_cell.angle_gamma   90.00
#
_symmetry.space_group_name_H-M   'P 1'
#
loop_
_entity.id
_entity.type
_entity.pdbx_description
1 polymer ?
#
loop_
_entity_poly.entity_id
_entity_poly.type
_entity_poly.pdbx_seq_one_letter_code
_entity_poly.pdbx_strand_id
1 'polypeptide(L)'
;MQHSTLHLPVLKVQAYINKMQLMINISVANVTHNESLVVRDESGTDPLKIQPWKTLEKLREYAQDLNNSNDSIHYLFASREFYENETQTDDLHTNDTFCTGDASATIVHTVAFNYEFYKTATKMTLLTIGLSRPSLLTEEDKKKLQEAFRKCPKYSLKRNRREAGRRRKRGV
;
A
#
# COMPACT_ATOMS: atom_id res chain seq x y z
N MET A 1 -1.91 -22.03 -6.12
CA MET A 1 -1.82 -21.76 -4.67
C MET A 1 -1.10 -20.42 -4.40
N GLN A 2 -1.62 -19.28 -4.89
CA GLN A 2 -0.99 -17.96 -4.68
C GLN A 2 -1.91 -16.92 -4.02
N HIS A 3 -3.23 -17.15 -4.00
CA HIS A 3 -4.19 -16.21 -3.39
C HIS A 3 -4.13 -16.14 -1.85
N SER A 4 -3.74 -17.23 -1.17
CA SER A 4 -3.75 -17.30 0.30
C SER A 4 -2.54 -16.65 0.97
N THR A 5 -1.43 -16.48 0.25
CA THR A 5 -0.14 -16.06 0.83
C THR A 5 -0.05 -14.55 1.05
N LEU A 6 -0.79 -13.74 0.29
CA LEU A 6 -0.80 -12.27 0.41
C LEU A 6 -1.91 -11.71 1.32
N HIS A 7 -2.89 -12.53 1.74
CA HIS A 7 -3.89 -12.12 2.74
C HIS A 7 -3.33 -12.09 4.17
N LEU A 8 -2.45 -13.02 4.52
CA LEU A 8 -1.83 -13.11 5.85
C LEU A 8 -1.02 -11.85 6.25
N PRO A 9 -0.20 -11.27 5.34
CA PRO A 9 0.60 -10.07 5.62
C PRO A 9 -0.26 -8.85 5.91
N VAL A 10 -1.36 -8.65 5.17
CA VAL A 10 -2.21 -7.45 5.32
C VAL A 10 -2.91 -7.41 6.69
N LEU A 11 -3.37 -8.58 7.17
CA LEU A 11 -3.93 -8.68 8.52
C LEU A 11 -2.89 -8.37 9.61
N LYS A 12 -1.64 -8.81 9.42
CA LYS A 12 -0.54 -8.48 10.35
C LYS A 12 -0.20 -6.99 10.32
N VAL A 13 -0.19 -6.37 9.14
CA VAL A 13 0.00 -4.91 8.98
C VAL A 13 -1.07 -4.16 9.75
N GLN A 14 -2.35 -4.49 9.52
CA GLN A 14 -3.47 -3.86 10.24
C GLN A 14 -3.34 -4.05 11.76
N ALA A 15 -3.08 -5.27 12.22
CA ALA A 15 -2.95 -5.56 13.65
C ALA A 15 -1.79 -4.76 14.29
N TYR A 16 -0.67 -4.62 13.58
CA TYR A 16 0.47 -3.85 14.06
C TYR A 16 0.13 -2.35 14.16
N ILE A 17 -0.48 -1.80 13.11
CA ILE A 17 -0.87 -0.38 13.07
C ILE A 17 -1.91 -0.06 14.15
N ASN A 18 -2.90 -0.94 14.36
CA ASN A 18 -3.89 -0.79 15.44
C ASN A 18 -3.22 -0.83 16.83
N LYS A 19 -2.20 -1.67 17.03
CA LYS A 19 -1.42 -1.70 18.27
C LYS A 19 -0.66 -0.38 18.53
N MET A 20 -0.32 0.36 17.47
CA MET A 20 0.23 1.71 17.56
C MET A 20 -0.83 2.79 17.83
N GLN A 21 -2.06 2.42 18.19
CA GLN A 21 -3.20 3.32 18.45
C GLN A 21 -3.77 4.01 17.21
N LEU A 22 -3.39 3.57 16.01
CA LEU A 22 -4.00 4.04 14.75
C LEU A 22 -5.07 3.04 14.32
N MET A 23 -6.32 3.29 14.68
CA MET A 23 -7.43 2.38 14.42
C MET A 23 -7.88 2.46 12.96
N ILE A 24 -7.36 1.56 12.12
CA ILE A 24 -7.72 1.46 10.70
C ILE A 24 -8.26 0.08 10.34
N ASN A 25 -8.97 0.02 9.22
CA ASN A 25 -9.40 -1.23 8.60
C ASN A 25 -8.85 -1.29 7.17
N ILE A 26 -8.11 -2.35 6.86
CA ILE A 26 -7.48 -2.57 5.57
C ILE A 26 -8.20 -3.73 4.89
N SER A 27 -8.73 -3.48 3.69
CA SER A 27 -9.30 -4.51 2.84
C SER A 27 -8.47 -4.66 1.57
N VAL A 28 -8.15 -5.90 1.21
CA VAL A 28 -7.51 -6.19 -0.07
C VAL A 28 -8.57 -6.21 -1.16
N ALA A 29 -8.52 -5.24 -2.07
CA ALA A 29 -9.48 -5.14 -3.17
C ALA A 29 -9.19 -6.15 -4.29
N ASN A 30 -7.93 -6.26 -4.71
CA ASN A 30 -7.50 -7.16 -5.77
C ASN A 30 -6.04 -7.60 -5.55
N VAL A 31 -5.70 -8.80 -6.02
CA VAL A 31 -4.34 -9.34 -6.05
C VAL A 31 -4.11 -9.93 -7.42
N THR A 32 -3.08 -9.44 -8.11
CA THR A 32 -2.71 -9.94 -9.44
C THR A 32 -1.20 -10.13 -9.51
N HIS A 33 -0.78 -11.09 -10.33
CA HIS A 33 0.61 -11.24 -10.70
C HIS A 33 0.85 -10.43 -11.98
N ASN A 34 1.74 -9.45 -11.94
CA ASN A 34 2.01 -8.57 -13.07
C ASN A 34 3.50 -8.24 -13.20
N GLU A 35 4.22 -9.00 -14.01
CA GLU A 35 5.65 -8.76 -14.27
C GLU A 35 5.90 -7.55 -15.16
N SER A 36 4.90 -7.08 -15.91
CA SER A 36 5.07 -5.95 -16.82
C SER A 36 5.37 -4.63 -16.09
N LEU A 37 5.04 -4.54 -14.79
CA LEU A 37 5.34 -3.36 -13.97
C LEU A 37 6.83 -3.25 -13.61
N VAL A 38 7.58 -4.35 -13.69
CA VAL A 38 8.99 -4.39 -13.33
C VAL A 38 9.83 -3.83 -14.46
N VAL A 39 10.58 -2.75 -14.18
CA VAL A 39 11.54 -2.17 -15.11
C VAL A 39 12.92 -2.75 -14.82
N ARG A 40 13.55 -3.36 -15.83
CA ARG A 40 14.86 -3.99 -15.71
C ARG A 40 15.95 -3.12 -16.32
N ASP A 41 17.17 -3.27 -15.84
CA ASP A 41 18.33 -2.57 -16.39
C ASP A 41 18.95 -3.31 -17.57
N GLU A 42 18.32 -3.22 -18.74
CA GLU A 42 18.81 -3.88 -19.97
C GLU A 42 20.19 -3.38 -20.42
N SER A 43 20.64 -2.23 -19.91
CA SER A 43 21.93 -1.61 -20.22
C SER A 43 23.06 -1.87 -19.21
N GLY A 44 22.75 -2.52 -18.08
CA GLY A 44 23.66 -2.65 -16.94
C GLY A 44 24.51 -3.92 -16.93
N THR A 45 25.41 -4.02 -15.95
CA THR A 45 26.22 -5.22 -15.66
C THR A 45 25.42 -6.43 -15.19
N ASP A 46 24.17 -6.23 -14.75
CA ASP A 46 23.24 -7.29 -14.39
C ASP A 46 21.82 -6.98 -14.91
N PRO A 47 21.43 -7.50 -16.10
CA PRO A 47 20.14 -7.21 -16.73
C PRO A 47 18.94 -7.81 -16.00
N LEU A 48 19.18 -8.58 -14.92
CA LEU A 48 18.13 -9.17 -14.10
C LEU A 48 17.74 -8.27 -12.91
N LYS A 49 18.52 -7.22 -12.61
CA LYS A 49 18.23 -6.27 -11.53
C LYS A 49 17.10 -5.33 -11.89
N ILE A 50 16.28 -5.03 -10.89
CA ILE A 50 15.16 -4.11 -11.01
C ILE A 50 15.68 -2.67 -10.86
N GLN A 51 15.25 -1.77 -11.74
CA GLN A 51 15.41 -0.33 -11.57
C GLN A 51 14.31 0.18 -10.63
N PRO A 52 14.63 0.50 -9.36
CA PRO A 52 13.62 0.67 -8.33
C PRO A 52 12.71 1.88 -8.58
N TRP A 53 13.28 3.06 -8.84
CA TRP A 53 12.53 4.29 -9.05
C TRP A 53 11.66 4.26 -10.31
N LYS A 54 12.17 3.73 -11.42
CA LYS A 54 11.38 3.57 -12.66
C LYS A 54 10.25 2.56 -12.48
N THR A 55 10.47 1.51 -11.67
CA THR A 55 9.43 0.56 -11.32
C THR A 55 8.35 1.20 -10.45
N LEU A 56 8.72 2.07 -9.50
CA LEU A 56 7.78 2.79 -8.65
C LEU A 56 6.94 3.77 -9.47
N GLU A 57 7.57 4.48 -10.40
CA GLU A 57 6.88 5.39 -11.32
C GLU A 57 5.87 4.64 -12.19
N LYS A 58 6.28 3.52 -12.80
CA LYS A 58 5.38 2.68 -13.60
C LYS A 58 4.22 2.10 -12.78
N LEU A 59 4.48 1.71 -11.53
CA LEU A 59 3.44 1.27 -10.60
C LEU A 59 2.45 2.40 -10.27
N ARG A 60 2.94 3.62 -10.04
CA ARG A 60 2.12 4.80 -9.79
C ARG A 60 1.23 5.13 -10.99
N GLU A 61 1.77 5.12 -12.20
CA GLU A 61 1.01 5.34 -13.44
C GLU A 61 -0.08 4.28 -13.61
N TYR A 62 0.28 3.01 -13.48
CA TYR A 62 -0.69 1.91 -13.53
C TYR A 62 -1.79 2.07 -12.47
N ALA A 63 -1.44 2.46 -11.24
CA ALA A 63 -2.39 2.70 -10.18
C ALA A 63 -3.33 3.89 -10.46
N GLN A 64 -2.82 4.94 -11.11
CA GLN A 64 -3.61 6.09 -11.55
C GLN A 64 -4.66 5.65 -12.60
N ASP A 65 -4.26 4.80 -13.55
CA ASP A 65 -5.13 4.30 -14.61
C ASP A 65 -6.27 3.40 -14.10
N LEU A 66 -6.03 2.68 -12.99
CA LEU A 66 -7.10 1.89 -12.34
C LEU A 66 -8.23 2.76 -11.77
N ASN A 67 -7.98 4.06 -11.55
CA ASN A 67 -8.94 5.01 -11.01
C ASN A 67 -9.64 4.50 -9.73
N ASN A 68 -8.85 3.84 -8.86
CA ASN A 68 -9.31 3.39 -7.56
C ASN A 68 -9.54 4.59 -6.63
N SER A 69 -10.29 4.36 -5.55
CA SER A 69 -10.50 5.38 -4.52
C SER A 69 -9.17 5.84 -3.93
N ASN A 70 -9.02 7.13 -3.69
CA ASN A 70 -7.75 7.73 -3.25
C ASN A 70 -7.35 7.39 -1.80
N ASP A 71 -8.19 6.65 -1.06
CA ASP A 71 -7.84 5.97 0.19
C ASP A 71 -7.25 4.56 -0.03
N SER A 72 -6.79 4.24 -1.25
CA SER A 72 -6.15 2.98 -1.62
C SER A 72 -4.64 3.13 -1.79
N ILE A 73 -3.88 2.13 -1.34
CA ILE A 73 -2.43 2.03 -1.57
C ILE A 73 -2.16 0.80 -2.44
N HIS A 74 -1.39 0.97 -3.51
CA HIS A 74 -1.01 -0.08 -4.44
C HIS A 74 0.38 -0.62 -4.08
N TYR A 75 0.46 -1.94 -3.87
CA TYR A 75 1.70 -2.60 -3.49
C TYR A 75 2.23 -3.41 -4.67
N LEU A 76 3.53 -3.29 -4.94
CA LEU A 76 4.28 -4.26 -5.72
C LEU A 76 5.20 -5.04 -4.79
N PHE A 77 4.92 -6.34 -4.64
CA PHE A 77 5.83 -7.25 -3.94
C PHE A 77 6.83 -7.80 -4.94
N ALA A 78 8.10 -7.46 -4.78
CA ALA A 78 9.17 -7.88 -5.69
C ALA A 78 10.17 -8.77 -4.96
N SER A 79 10.53 -9.91 -5.55
CA SER A 79 11.46 -10.88 -4.95
C SER A 79 12.87 -10.88 -5.55
N ARG A 80 13.13 -10.00 -6.51
CA ARG A 80 14.44 -9.86 -7.16
C ARG A 80 15.19 -8.69 -6.55
N GLU A 81 16.51 -8.78 -6.60
CA GLU A 81 17.40 -7.72 -6.13
C GLU A 81 17.20 -6.43 -6.92
N PHE A 82 17.21 -5.32 -6.20
CA PHE A 82 17.27 -3.99 -6.77
C PHE A 82 18.73 -3.65 -7.10
N TYR A 83 18.92 -2.72 -8.03
CA TYR A 83 20.24 -2.15 -8.25
C TYR A 83 20.72 -1.42 -6.98
N GLU A 84 21.78 -1.92 -6.35
CA GLU A 84 22.14 -1.69 -4.93
C GLU A 84 22.72 -0.31 -4.61
N ASN A 85 23.07 0.51 -5.60
CA ASN A 85 23.92 1.67 -5.32
C ASN A 85 23.20 2.87 -4.71
N GLU A 86 21.87 2.92 -4.66
CA GLU A 86 21.18 4.20 -4.41
C GLU A 86 19.87 4.15 -3.62
N THR A 87 19.40 3.01 -3.08
CA THR A 87 18.04 3.02 -2.52
C THR A 87 17.86 2.11 -1.31
N GLN A 88 17.48 2.71 -0.18
CA GLN A 88 16.99 1.94 0.95
C GLN A 88 15.60 1.41 0.58
N THR A 89 15.28 0.17 0.98
CA THR A 89 13.97 -0.44 0.66
C THR A 89 12.79 0.39 1.15
N ASP A 90 13.00 1.24 2.17
CA ASP A 90 12.03 2.16 2.73
C ASP A 90 11.86 3.48 1.97
N ASP A 91 12.66 3.74 0.94
CA ASP A 91 12.49 4.92 0.07
C ASP A 91 11.50 4.66 -1.08
N LEU A 92 11.10 3.40 -1.32
CA LEU A 92 10.29 3.01 -2.47
C LEU A 92 8.78 3.17 -2.24
N HIS A 93 8.37 4.41 -2.02
CA HIS A 93 6.96 4.79 -1.93
C HIS A 93 6.71 6.19 -2.49
N THR A 94 5.46 6.43 -2.81
CA THR A 94 4.97 7.78 -3.04
C THR A 94 4.81 8.51 -1.70
N ASN A 95 5.36 9.72 -1.58
CA ASN A 95 5.23 10.56 -0.40
C ASN A 95 3.95 11.38 -0.43
N ASP A 96 3.24 11.44 0.70
CA ASP A 96 2.10 12.33 0.94
C ASP A 96 0.96 12.25 -0.10
N THR A 97 0.82 11.11 -0.80
CA THR A 97 -0.22 10.92 -1.83
C THR A 97 -1.51 10.32 -1.28
N PHE A 98 -1.50 9.76 -0.07
CA PHE A 98 -2.69 9.10 0.48
C PHE A 98 -3.84 10.08 0.67
N CYS A 99 -5.01 9.73 0.14
CA CYS A 99 -6.21 10.57 0.11
C CYS A 99 -6.04 11.92 -0.61
N THR A 100 -5.16 11.94 -1.64
CA THR A 100 -4.98 13.09 -2.55
C THR A 100 -5.54 12.79 -3.94
N GLY A 101 -5.20 13.58 -4.96
CA GLY A 101 -5.53 13.28 -6.35
C GLY A 101 -4.59 12.27 -7.02
N ASP A 102 -3.42 12.05 -6.41
CA ASP A 102 -2.36 11.20 -6.94
C ASP A 102 -2.47 9.79 -6.36
N ALA A 103 -2.16 8.78 -7.18
CA ALA A 103 -2.14 7.40 -6.75
C ALA A 103 -1.07 7.14 -5.69
N SER A 104 -1.47 6.50 -4.59
CA SER A 104 -0.53 5.96 -3.59
C SER A 104 0.01 4.61 -4.02
N ALA A 105 1.33 4.49 -4.06
CA ALA A 105 2.03 3.30 -4.51
C ALA A 105 3.30 3.05 -3.68
N THR A 106 3.63 1.78 -3.48
CA THR A 106 4.87 1.37 -2.81
C THR A 106 5.37 0.01 -3.30
N ILE A 107 6.69 -0.19 -3.27
CA ILE A 107 7.34 -1.45 -3.55
C ILE A 107 7.82 -2.07 -2.24
N VAL A 108 7.48 -3.33 -2.03
CA VAL A 108 7.96 -4.12 -0.89
C VAL A 108 8.90 -5.18 -1.40
N HIS A 109 10.18 -5.08 -1.01
CA HIS A 109 11.14 -6.14 -1.28
C HIS A 109 10.80 -7.37 -0.43
N THR A 110 10.54 -8.49 -1.08
CA THR A 110 10.28 -9.77 -0.43
C THR A 110 11.49 -10.67 -0.62
N VAL A 111 12.31 -10.84 0.42
CA VAL A 111 13.33 -11.89 0.41
C VAL A 111 12.61 -13.24 0.53
N ALA A 112 12.93 -14.18 -0.35
CA ALA A 112 12.38 -15.53 -0.27
C ALA A 112 12.60 -16.10 1.15
N PHE A 113 11.56 -16.73 1.71
CA PHE A 113 11.57 -17.38 3.04
C PHE A 113 11.62 -16.45 4.27
N ASN A 114 11.60 -15.12 4.13
CA ASN A 114 11.47 -14.23 5.28
C ASN A 114 9.99 -13.99 5.61
N TYR A 115 9.49 -14.56 6.71
CA TYR A 115 8.10 -14.40 7.18
C TYR A 115 7.80 -13.02 7.80
N GLU A 116 8.83 -12.18 7.96
CA GLU A 116 8.74 -10.85 8.57
C GLU A 116 8.56 -9.71 7.56
N PHE A 117 8.36 -10.00 6.26
CA PHE A 117 8.14 -8.95 5.25
C PHE A 117 6.92 -8.06 5.53
N TYR A 118 5.97 -8.52 6.36
CA TYR A 118 4.86 -7.68 6.84
C TYR A 118 5.37 -6.46 7.63
N LYS A 119 6.54 -6.51 8.27
CA LYS A 119 7.15 -5.36 8.94
C LYS A 119 7.57 -4.30 7.93
N THR A 120 8.21 -4.72 6.83
CA THR A 120 8.55 -3.83 5.71
C THR A 120 7.27 -3.24 5.12
N ALA A 121 6.28 -4.07 4.80
CA ALA A 121 4.99 -3.60 4.31
C ALA A 121 4.32 -2.61 5.28
N THR A 122 4.40 -2.84 6.60
CA THR A 122 3.88 -1.92 7.62
C THR A 122 4.60 -0.58 7.57
N LYS A 123 5.93 -0.60 7.54
CA LYS A 123 6.76 0.60 7.42
C LYS A 123 6.36 1.40 6.16
N MET A 124 6.32 0.74 5.01
CA MET A 124 5.93 1.36 3.74
C MET A 124 4.51 1.95 3.78
N THR A 125 3.57 1.23 4.41
CA THR A 125 2.18 1.69 4.57
C THR A 125 2.16 3.01 5.34
N LEU A 126 2.82 3.07 6.49
CA LEU A 126 2.85 4.25 7.34
C LEU A 126 3.55 5.43 6.64
N LEU A 127 4.67 5.17 5.96
CA LEU A 127 5.37 6.19 5.17
C LEU A 127 4.48 6.74 4.04
N THR A 128 3.78 5.86 3.31
CA THR A 128 2.87 6.25 2.21
C THR A 128 1.68 7.08 2.70
N ILE A 129 1.17 6.80 3.91
CA ILE A 129 0.10 7.60 4.53
C ILE A 129 0.63 8.98 4.98
N GLY A 130 1.95 9.17 5.10
CA GLY A 130 2.59 10.45 5.42
C GLY A 130 3.26 10.52 6.80
N LEU A 131 3.54 9.39 7.46
CA LEU A 131 4.39 9.40 8.66
C LEU A 131 5.85 9.57 8.24
N SER A 132 6.59 10.40 8.97
CA SER A 132 8.04 10.50 8.77
C SER A 132 8.83 9.47 9.59
N ARG A 133 8.26 8.96 10.69
CA ARG A 133 8.91 8.00 11.60
C ARG A 133 8.01 6.83 11.97
N PRO A 134 7.99 5.75 11.18
CA PRO A 134 7.11 4.60 11.41
C PRO A 134 7.36 3.81 12.71
N SER A 135 8.49 4.02 13.40
CA SER A 135 8.83 3.32 14.64
C SER A 135 8.18 3.92 15.88
N LEU A 136 7.69 5.17 15.81
CA LEU A 136 7.12 5.89 16.95
C LEU A 136 6.03 6.84 16.46
N LEU A 137 4.81 6.70 16.98
CA LEU A 137 3.72 7.63 16.66
C LEU A 137 3.78 8.86 17.57
N THR A 138 4.46 9.91 17.11
CA THR A 138 4.52 11.17 17.87
C THR A 138 3.21 11.97 17.77
N GLU A 139 3.02 12.98 18.63
CA GLU A 139 1.87 13.87 18.54
C GLU A 139 1.83 14.66 17.22
N GLU A 140 3.00 14.93 16.61
CA GLU A 140 3.08 15.54 15.28
C GLU A 140 2.57 14.57 14.20
N ASP A 141 2.99 13.30 14.27
CA ASP A 141 2.52 12.26 13.35
C ASP A 141 1.01 12.07 13.47
N LYS A 142 0.45 12.12 14.68
CA LYS A 142 -1.01 12.06 14.90
C LYS A 142 -1.74 13.20 14.22
N LYS A 143 -1.22 14.43 14.28
CA LYS A 143 -1.81 15.59 13.59
C LYS A 143 -1.76 15.42 12.08
N LYS A 144 -0.60 15.04 11.52
CA LYS A 144 -0.43 14.78 10.09
C LYS A 144 -1.39 13.69 9.59
N LEU A 145 -1.51 12.60 10.34
CA LEU A 145 -2.46 11.53 10.06
C LEU A 145 -3.92 12.00 10.10
N GLN A 146 -4.31 12.80 11.09
CA GLN A 146 -5.64 13.37 11.15
C GLN A 146 -5.93 14.27 9.94
N GLU A 147 -4.95 15.06 9.51
CA GLU A 147 -5.07 15.91 8.33
C GLU A 147 -5.17 15.10 7.04
N ALA A 148 -4.36 14.06 6.88
CA ALA A 148 -4.44 13.13 5.76
C ALA A 148 -5.83 12.44 5.72
N PHE A 149 -6.28 11.87 6.84
CA PHE A 149 -7.57 11.19 6.91
C PHE A 149 -8.79 12.10 6.71
N ARG A 150 -8.67 13.39 7.02
CA ARG A 150 -9.73 14.38 6.72
C ARG A 150 -9.95 14.59 5.23
N LYS A 151 -8.93 14.37 4.40
CA LYS A 151 -9.00 14.47 2.93
C LYS A 151 -9.60 13.21 2.31
N CYS A 152 -9.63 12.10 3.05
CA CYS A 152 -10.17 10.85 2.54
C CYS A 152 -11.65 10.95 2.18
N PRO A 153 -12.13 10.17 1.20
CA PRO A 153 -13.53 10.05 0.91
C PRO A 153 -14.23 9.59 2.16
N LYS A 154 -15.23 10.37 2.60
CA LYS A 154 -16.09 9.90 3.68
C LYS A 154 -16.81 8.67 3.16
N TYR A 155 -16.49 7.49 3.70
CA TYR A 155 -17.29 6.29 3.47
C TYR A 155 -18.74 6.65 3.73
N SER A 156 -19.52 6.77 2.67
CA SER A 156 -20.94 7.00 2.86
C SER A 156 -21.49 5.71 3.46
N LEU A 157 -21.81 5.75 4.76
CA LEU A 157 -22.68 4.77 5.42
C LEU A 157 -24.02 4.56 4.67
N LYS A 158 -24.28 5.32 3.59
CA LYS A 158 -25.37 5.14 2.63
C LYS A 158 -25.40 3.76 1.97
N ARG A 159 -24.28 3.05 1.78
CA ARG A 159 -24.32 1.71 1.19
C ARG A 159 -25.01 0.69 2.11
N ASN A 160 -24.68 0.70 3.40
CA ASN A 160 -25.32 -0.17 4.39
C ASN A 160 -26.78 0.20 4.69
N ARG A 161 -27.16 1.49 4.67
CA ARG A 161 -28.56 1.90 4.81
C ARG A 161 -29.44 1.51 3.61
N ARG A 162 -28.91 1.53 2.39
CA ARG A 162 -29.65 1.10 1.18
C ARG A 162 -29.88 -0.42 1.16
N GLU A 163 -28.91 -1.22 1.59
CA GLU A 163 -29.06 -2.68 1.71
C GLU A 163 -29.99 -3.09 2.87
N ALA A 164 -29.88 -2.43 4.03
CA ALA A 164 -30.80 -2.65 5.16
C ALA A 164 -32.24 -2.22 4.83
N GLY A 165 -32.41 -1.11 4.09
CA GLY A 165 -33.73 -0.66 3.61
C GLY A 165 -34.34 -1.57 2.53
N ARG A 166 -33.52 -2.20 1.69
CA ARG A 166 -33.99 -3.17 0.69
C ARG A 166 -34.41 -4.51 1.31
N ARG A 167 -33.71 -4.98 2.34
CA ARG A 167 -34.10 -6.20 3.08
C ARG A 167 -35.43 -6.01 3.84
N ARG A 168 -35.68 -4.84 4.42
CA ARG A 168 -36.99 -4.52 5.05
C ARG A 168 -38.15 -4.42 4.06
N LYS A 169 -37.92 -4.02 2.80
CA LYS A 169 -38.97 -3.92 1.77
C LYS A 169 -39.28 -5.23 1.04
N ARG A 170 -38.52 -6.30 1.26
CA ARG A 170 -38.73 -7.63 0.65
C ARG A 170 -39.28 -8.66 1.65
N GLY A 171 -39.66 -8.23 2.85
CA GLY A 171 -40.23 -9.06 3.90
C GLY A 171 -41.63 -8.61 4.32
N VAL A 172 -42.46 -8.21 3.36
CA VAL A 172 -43.92 -8.06 3.48
C VAL A 172 -44.55 -8.80 2.32
#